data_AF-V2WAX8-F1
#
_entry.id   AF-V2WAX8-F1
#
_cell.length_a   1.000
_cell.length_b   1.000
_cell.length_c   1.000
_cell.angle_alpha   90.00
_cell.angle_beta   90.00
_cell.angle_gamma   90.00
#
_symmetry.space_group_name_H-M   'P 1'
#
loop_
_entity.id
_entity.type
_entity.pdbx_description
1 polymer ?
#
loop_
_entity_poly.entity_id
_entity_poly.type
_entity_poly.pdbx_seq_one_letter_code
_entity_poly.pdbx_strand_id
1 'polypeptide(L)'
;MPSRRDRSVSYSRSRSRSPDRHRDRERRRERDRDRSYSPDERRKLPHDASPITESDYFQKSDEFRVWLKDEKGKYFDELSGDRARSYFRKFVKAWNRGKLSKSLYAGIDSSSIPATSTTSYKWSFASKSSRADEEALKHARESVGAATHNRSEPSYSSSGSKAGSGRMQGPTLPSAADMQLARETAAELAEEERRYKRKRDRKDEKDRIEDIVGPKEVGREGMLEKKRARRENDRAFREKGDEGLEADETTLMGGGDSFQAHIARRDAAKKRHEHTREDKANTMRERANALKEKESATMAMFQQLAKQRFG
;
A
#
# COMPACT_ATOMS: atom_id res chain seq x y z
N MET A 1 -4.37 78.23 -68.74
CA MET A 1 -5.08 78.15 -67.45
C MET A 1 -4.06 77.93 -66.32
N PRO A 2 -4.26 78.51 -65.12
CA PRO A 2 -3.41 78.28 -63.93
C PRO A 2 -3.59 76.82 -63.43
N SER A 3 -2.83 76.23 -62.50
CA SER A 3 -2.19 76.73 -61.27
C SER A 3 -0.99 75.83 -60.95
N ARG A 4 0.24 76.34 -60.76
CA ARG A 4 0.83 76.72 -59.46
C ARG A 4 0.72 75.65 -58.34
N ARG A 5 1.92 75.18 -57.93
CA ARG A 5 2.46 75.14 -56.54
C ARG A 5 1.76 74.20 -55.55
N ASP A 6 2.31 73.79 -54.40
CA ASP A 6 3.60 73.96 -53.69
C ASP A 6 3.75 72.69 -52.78
N ARG A 7 4.82 72.33 -52.05
CA ARG A 7 6.06 73.01 -51.63
C ARG A 7 7.12 71.99 -51.13
N SER A 8 8.39 72.11 -51.56
CA SER A 8 9.60 72.00 -50.69
C SER A 8 9.97 70.67 -49.98
N VAL A 9 11.15 70.44 -49.40
CA VAL A 9 12.37 71.26 -49.16
C VAL A 9 13.63 70.45 -49.55
N SER A 10 14.69 71.16 -49.95
CA SER A 10 16.08 70.69 -50.11
C SER A 10 16.68 70.10 -48.80
N TYR A 11 17.78 69.34 -48.79
CA TYR A 11 19.13 69.81 -49.09
C TYR A 11 20.17 68.70 -48.93
N SER A 12 21.22 68.77 -49.74
CA SER A 12 22.37 67.87 -49.78
C SER A 12 23.31 68.00 -48.56
N ARG A 13 23.89 66.89 -48.09
CA ARG A 13 25.21 66.94 -47.42
C ARG A 13 25.97 65.62 -47.55
N SER A 14 26.98 65.63 -48.41
CA SER A 14 28.07 64.65 -48.38
C SER A 14 28.91 64.84 -47.10
N ARG A 15 29.34 63.74 -46.48
CA ARG A 15 30.52 63.72 -45.60
C ARG A 15 31.00 62.29 -45.33
N SER A 16 32.19 62.00 -45.82
CA SER A 16 32.98 60.81 -45.53
C SER A 16 33.64 60.88 -44.15
N ARG A 17 33.63 59.77 -43.41
CA ARG A 17 34.56 59.51 -42.30
C ARG A 17 34.60 58.03 -41.92
N SER A 18 35.73 57.38 -42.23
CA SER A 18 36.20 56.12 -41.65
C SER A 18 36.57 56.32 -40.16
N PRO A 19 37.04 55.30 -39.38
CA PRO A 19 37.28 53.89 -39.73
C PRO A 19 36.74 52.87 -38.69
N ASP A 20 36.68 51.56 -39.01
CA ASP A 20 37.01 50.57 -37.96
C ASP A 20 37.56 49.22 -38.42
N ARG A 21 38.33 48.65 -37.49
CA ARG A 21 39.35 47.61 -37.60
C ARG A 21 38.76 46.21 -37.85
N HIS A 22 39.06 45.63 -39.01
CA HIS A 22 39.21 44.16 -39.07
C HIS A 22 40.59 43.81 -38.52
N ARG A 23 40.62 43.29 -37.29
CA ARG A 23 41.84 42.73 -36.68
C ARG A 23 41.57 41.34 -36.14
N ASP A 24 42.56 40.51 -36.31
CA ASP A 24 42.52 39.05 -36.20
C ASP A 24 41.99 38.52 -34.89
N ARG A 25 41.28 37.39 -34.98
CA ARG A 25 41.34 36.35 -33.95
C ARG A 25 41.07 34.99 -34.55
N GLU A 26 42.12 34.43 -35.14
CA GLU A 26 42.31 32.99 -35.04
C GLU A 26 42.09 32.57 -33.58
N ARG A 27 41.09 31.73 -33.36
CA ARG A 27 41.01 30.93 -32.14
C ARG A 27 40.75 29.49 -32.54
N ARG A 28 41.86 28.86 -32.93
CA ARG A 28 42.06 27.41 -32.82
C ARG A 28 41.38 26.92 -31.54
N ARG A 29 40.26 26.23 -31.73
CA ARG A 29 39.68 25.29 -30.78
C ARG A 29 39.19 24.08 -31.57
N GLU A 30 40.13 23.52 -32.33
CA GLU A 30 40.42 22.08 -32.19
C GLU A 30 40.39 21.79 -30.69
N ARG A 31 39.25 21.32 -30.24
CA ARG A 31 39.13 20.65 -28.97
C ARG A 31 38.69 19.25 -29.29
N ASP A 32 39.65 18.51 -29.82
CA ASP A 32 39.77 17.08 -29.71
C ASP A 32 39.59 16.70 -28.25
N ARG A 33 38.32 16.53 -27.91
CA ARG A 33 37.89 15.56 -26.94
C ARG A 33 37.57 14.31 -27.74
N ASP A 34 38.65 13.75 -28.29
CA ASP A 34 39.04 12.39 -27.90
C ASP A 34 39.04 12.31 -26.36
N ARG A 35 37.82 12.26 -25.80
CA ARG A 35 37.59 11.30 -24.74
C ARG A 35 37.85 9.98 -25.40
N SER A 36 39.04 9.44 -25.14
CA SER A 36 39.32 8.03 -25.20
C SER A 36 38.13 7.30 -24.56
N TYR A 37 37.19 6.89 -25.40
CA TYR A 37 36.27 5.82 -25.11
C TYR A 37 37.15 4.58 -25.12
N SER A 38 37.90 4.41 -24.03
CA SER A 38 38.65 3.19 -23.74
C SER A 38 37.64 2.06 -23.91
N PRO A 39 37.79 1.20 -24.93
CA PRO A 39 36.81 0.17 -25.18
C PRO A 39 36.75 -0.72 -23.95
N ASP A 40 35.59 -0.75 -23.31
CA ASP A 40 35.19 -1.76 -22.34
C ASP A 40 36.34 -2.27 -21.45
N GLU A 41 36.89 -1.37 -20.61
CA GLU A 41 37.27 -1.83 -19.29
C GLU A 41 35.96 -2.29 -18.63
N ARG A 42 35.60 -3.55 -18.88
CA ARG A 42 34.54 -4.29 -18.18
C ARG A 42 34.99 -4.46 -16.75
N ARG A 43 35.02 -3.34 -16.02
CA ARG A 43 35.24 -3.28 -14.59
C ARG A 43 34.22 -4.21 -14.01
N LYS A 44 34.68 -5.40 -13.58
CA LYS A 44 33.82 -6.46 -13.08
C LYS A 44 32.89 -5.82 -12.07
N LEU A 45 31.60 -5.75 -12.41
CA LEU A 45 30.64 -5.11 -11.54
C LEU A 45 30.65 -5.91 -10.24
N PRO A 46 30.53 -5.26 -9.07
CA PRO A 46 30.45 -5.98 -7.81
C PRO A 46 29.41 -7.12 -7.92
N HIS A 47 29.73 -8.30 -7.37
CA HIS A 47 28.88 -9.50 -7.45
C HIS A 47 28.72 -10.16 -8.84
N ASP A 48 29.63 -9.91 -9.80
CA ASP A 48 29.56 -10.46 -11.18
C ASP A 48 28.25 -10.09 -11.90
N ALA A 49 27.67 -8.95 -11.54
CA ALA A 49 26.44 -8.44 -12.14
C ALA A 49 26.61 -8.14 -13.64
N SER A 50 25.71 -8.67 -14.46
CA SER A 50 25.65 -8.34 -15.89
C SER A 50 25.41 -6.83 -16.12
N PRO A 51 25.95 -6.25 -17.20
CA PRO A 51 25.59 -4.90 -17.62
C PRO A 51 24.10 -4.86 -17.99
N ILE A 52 23.40 -3.84 -17.52
CA ILE A 52 21.96 -3.66 -17.74
C ILE A 52 21.74 -2.80 -19.00
N THR A 53 20.64 -3.07 -19.69
CA THR A 53 20.16 -2.38 -20.90
C THR A 53 18.76 -1.78 -20.69
N GLU A 54 18.26 -0.98 -21.64
CA GLU A 54 16.93 -0.35 -21.49
C GLU A 54 15.75 -1.35 -21.50
N SER A 55 15.92 -2.54 -22.07
CA SER A 55 14.91 -3.61 -22.07
C SER A 55 14.69 -4.24 -20.68
N ASP A 56 15.70 -4.18 -19.81
CA ASP A 56 15.69 -4.86 -18.51
C ASP A 56 14.89 -4.07 -17.44
N TYR A 57 14.16 -3.03 -17.86
CA TYR A 57 13.36 -2.12 -17.03
C TYR A 57 12.45 -2.85 -16.03
N PHE A 58 11.83 -3.94 -16.46
CA PHE A 58 10.93 -4.74 -15.60
C PHE A 58 11.70 -5.67 -14.66
N GLN A 59 12.71 -6.38 -15.20
CA GLN A 59 13.54 -7.34 -14.45
C GLN A 59 14.42 -6.67 -13.39
N LYS A 60 14.71 -5.37 -13.55
CA LYS A 60 15.50 -4.55 -12.62
C LYS A 60 14.69 -3.42 -11.99
N SER A 61 13.37 -3.58 -11.94
CA SER A 61 12.45 -2.54 -11.45
C SER A 61 12.57 -2.31 -9.93
N ASP A 62 12.93 -3.32 -9.15
CA ASP A 62 13.06 -3.23 -7.70
C ASP A 62 14.36 -2.56 -7.27
N GLU A 63 15.49 -2.91 -7.88
CA GLU A 63 16.76 -2.19 -7.69
C GLU A 63 16.65 -0.74 -8.18
N PHE A 64 15.91 -0.49 -9.26
CA PHE A 64 15.62 0.87 -9.73
C PHE A 64 14.78 1.68 -8.75
N ARG A 65 13.77 1.09 -8.08
CA ARG A 65 12.98 1.75 -7.03
C ARG A 65 13.84 2.14 -5.83
N VAL A 66 14.71 1.23 -5.36
CA VAL A 66 15.63 1.53 -4.24
C VAL A 66 16.63 2.61 -4.63
N TRP A 67 17.19 2.56 -5.84
CA TRP A 67 18.07 3.63 -6.34
C TRP A 67 17.37 5.01 -6.46
N LEU A 68 16.10 5.04 -6.88
CA LEU A 68 15.31 6.29 -6.91
C LEU A 68 15.11 6.88 -5.51
N LYS A 69 14.89 6.03 -4.50
CA LYS A 69 14.78 6.44 -3.10
C LYS A 69 16.12 6.97 -2.57
N ASP A 70 17.18 6.17 -2.68
CA ASP A 70 18.48 6.46 -2.07
C ASP A 70 19.24 7.60 -2.78
N GLU A 71 19.29 7.59 -4.12
CA GLU A 71 20.11 8.55 -4.88
C GLU A 71 19.33 9.77 -5.37
N LYS A 72 17.98 9.74 -5.37
CA LYS A 72 17.14 10.83 -5.88
C LYS A 72 16.07 11.33 -4.91
N GLY A 73 15.77 10.60 -3.83
CA GLY A 73 14.73 10.98 -2.87
C GLY A 73 13.33 11.04 -3.48
N LYS A 74 13.04 10.22 -4.50
CA LYS A 74 11.74 10.21 -5.20
C LYS A 74 11.09 8.83 -5.18
N TYR A 75 9.78 8.81 -5.08
CA TYR A 75 8.99 7.58 -5.15
C TYR A 75 8.53 7.31 -6.58
N PHE A 76 8.40 6.04 -6.95
CA PHE A 76 7.95 5.65 -8.30
C PHE A 76 6.59 6.26 -8.67
N ASP A 77 5.69 6.35 -7.68
CA ASP A 77 4.35 6.94 -7.75
C ASP A 77 4.33 8.42 -8.18
N GLU A 78 5.41 9.16 -7.90
CA GLU A 78 5.56 10.58 -8.25
C GLU A 78 6.07 10.80 -9.69
N LEU A 79 6.46 9.72 -10.38
CA LEU A 79 7.03 9.76 -11.71
C LEU A 79 6.05 9.23 -12.77
N SER A 80 5.65 10.11 -13.68
CA SER A 80 5.09 9.68 -14.98
C SER A 80 6.07 8.72 -15.70
N GLY A 81 5.53 7.75 -16.42
CA GLY A 81 6.29 6.66 -17.06
C GLY A 81 7.45 7.12 -17.94
N ASP A 82 7.31 8.24 -18.66
CA ASP A 82 8.40 8.79 -19.48
C ASP A 82 9.54 9.37 -18.64
N ARG A 83 9.22 9.94 -17.49
CA ARG A 83 10.22 10.36 -16.49
C ARG A 83 10.87 9.12 -15.88
N ALA A 84 10.10 8.11 -15.48
CA ALA A 84 10.64 6.85 -14.94
C ALA A 84 11.64 6.20 -15.91
N ARG A 85 11.30 6.07 -17.20
CA ARG A 85 12.22 5.60 -18.26
C ARG A 85 13.47 6.50 -18.40
N SER A 86 13.31 7.82 -18.36
CA SER A 86 14.44 8.77 -18.40
C SER A 86 15.38 8.65 -17.18
N TYR A 87 14.85 8.33 -16.01
CA TYR A 87 15.65 8.00 -14.83
C TYR A 87 16.26 6.60 -14.91
N PHE A 88 15.58 5.62 -15.51
CA PHE A 88 16.16 4.29 -15.76
C PHE A 88 17.39 4.36 -16.68
N ARG A 89 17.37 5.21 -17.71
CA ARG A 89 18.56 5.53 -18.54
C ARG A 89 19.74 6.09 -17.74
N LYS A 90 19.48 6.76 -16.60
CA LYS A 90 20.52 7.26 -15.68
C LYS A 90 20.99 6.16 -14.73
N PHE A 91 20.07 5.34 -14.23
CA PHE A 91 20.36 4.12 -13.46
C PHE A 91 21.27 3.17 -14.23
N VAL A 92 20.91 2.79 -15.48
CA VAL A 92 21.74 1.98 -16.38
C VAL A 92 23.16 2.54 -16.52
N LYS A 93 23.30 3.85 -16.75
CA LYS A 93 24.60 4.53 -16.85
C LYS A 93 25.38 4.61 -15.54
N ALA A 94 24.74 4.42 -14.39
CA ALA A 94 25.38 4.43 -13.08
C ALA A 94 25.73 3.00 -12.61
N TRP A 95 24.85 2.03 -12.90
CA TRP A 95 25.05 0.59 -12.74
C TRP A 95 26.24 0.10 -13.58
N ASN A 96 26.24 0.38 -14.88
CA ASN A 96 27.32 0.00 -15.79
C ASN A 96 28.64 0.76 -15.51
N ARG A 97 28.66 1.67 -14.52
CA ARG A 97 29.87 2.32 -13.98
C ARG A 97 30.33 1.78 -12.63
N GLY A 98 29.61 0.82 -12.03
CA GLY A 98 29.97 0.24 -10.74
C GLY A 98 29.81 1.18 -9.53
N LYS A 99 29.08 2.30 -9.65
CA LYS A 99 29.05 3.36 -8.63
C LYS A 99 27.90 3.31 -7.62
N LEU A 100 26.96 2.39 -7.81
CA LEU A 100 25.83 2.16 -6.88
C LEU A 100 26.29 1.45 -5.60
N SER A 101 25.43 1.41 -4.59
CA SER A 101 25.66 0.66 -3.35
C SER A 101 25.81 -0.83 -3.64
N LYS A 102 26.65 -1.52 -2.85
CA LYS A 102 26.93 -2.96 -3.03
C LYS A 102 25.67 -3.83 -2.84
N SER A 103 24.70 -3.36 -2.07
CA SER A 103 23.39 -4.01 -1.86
C SER A 103 22.53 -4.04 -3.13
N LEU A 104 22.60 -3.02 -3.99
CA LEU A 104 21.88 -3.01 -5.28
C LEU A 104 22.41 -4.12 -6.22
N TYR A 105 23.72 -4.39 -6.21
CA TYR A 105 24.33 -5.43 -7.05
C TYR A 105 24.14 -6.86 -6.54
N ALA A 106 23.93 -7.06 -5.24
CA ALA A 106 23.69 -8.37 -4.65
C ALA A 106 22.33 -8.99 -5.07
N GLY A 107 21.47 -8.19 -5.71
CA GLY A 107 20.07 -8.52 -5.97
C GLY A 107 19.23 -8.20 -4.74
N ILE A 108 18.23 -7.33 -4.91
CA ILE A 108 17.27 -7.03 -3.85
C ILE A 108 16.04 -7.89 -4.08
N ASP A 109 15.66 -8.70 -3.09
CA ASP A 109 14.41 -9.45 -3.15
C ASP A 109 13.24 -8.47 -2.99
N SER A 110 12.28 -8.52 -3.92
CA SER A 110 11.02 -7.77 -3.88
C SER A 110 10.28 -7.99 -2.56
N SER A 111 10.37 -9.20 -1.98
CA SER A 111 9.77 -9.52 -0.67
C SER A 111 10.37 -8.71 0.49
N SER A 112 11.68 -8.42 0.41
CA SER A 112 12.44 -7.70 1.44
C SER A 112 12.19 -6.19 1.46
N ILE A 113 11.64 -5.63 0.37
CA ILE A 113 11.29 -4.21 0.31
C ILE A 113 9.94 -4.01 1.03
N PRO A 114 9.89 -3.22 2.12
CA PRO A 114 8.62 -2.92 2.77
C PRO A 114 7.75 -2.09 1.82
N ALA A 115 6.45 -2.38 1.76
CA ALA A 115 5.52 -1.69 0.85
C ALA A 115 5.38 -0.17 1.16
N THR A 116 5.85 0.26 2.32
CA THR A 116 5.98 1.68 2.70
C THR A 116 7.14 2.41 1.99
N SER A 117 8.02 1.68 1.28
CA SER A 117 9.11 2.27 0.49
C SER A 117 8.79 2.37 -1.01
N THR A 118 7.69 1.78 -1.50
CA THR A 118 7.33 1.80 -2.92
C THR A 118 6.43 2.99 -3.30
N THR A 119 5.65 3.51 -2.35
CA THR A 119 4.80 4.71 -2.48
C THR A 119 5.11 5.70 -1.36
N SER A 120 4.91 7.00 -1.64
CA SER A 120 4.96 8.06 -0.62
C SER A 120 3.73 8.06 0.30
N TYR A 121 2.65 7.36 -0.09
CA TYR A 121 1.42 7.32 0.69
C TYR A 121 1.54 6.44 1.94
N LYS A 122 1.51 7.07 3.11
CA LYS A 122 1.53 6.39 4.41
C LYS A 122 0.13 5.89 4.77
N TRP A 123 -0.13 4.61 4.51
CA TRP A 123 -1.38 3.96 4.92
C TRP A 123 -1.51 3.98 6.44
N SER A 124 -2.70 4.34 6.95
CA SER A 124 -2.93 4.52 8.39
C SER A 124 -2.79 3.23 9.21
N PHE A 125 -3.01 2.05 8.60
CA PHE A 125 -2.75 0.77 9.26
C PHE A 125 -1.23 0.54 9.48
N ALA A 126 -0.39 0.91 8.51
CA ALA A 126 1.06 0.75 8.59
C ALA A 126 1.73 1.76 9.57
N SER A 127 0.98 2.77 10.03
CA SER A 127 1.40 3.63 11.14
C SER A 127 1.01 3.10 12.54
N LYS A 128 0.31 1.96 12.58
CA LYS A 128 -0.27 1.36 13.80
C LYS A 128 0.04 -0.13 13.95
N SER A 129 0.78 -0.74 13.02
CA SER A 129 1.27 -2.11 13.15
C SER A 129 2.17 -2.22 14.37
N SER A 130 1.93 -3.23 15.20
CA SER A 130 2.91 -3.62 16.21
C SER A 130 4.12 -4.28 15.51
N ARG A 131 5.26 -4.34 16.21
CA ARG A 131 6.44 -5.07 15.71
C ARG A 131 6.12 -6.54 15.37
N ALA A 132 5.22 -7.17 16.13
CA ALA A 132 4.78 -8.54 15.86
C ALA A 132 3.94 -8.63 14.57
N ASP A 133 3.10 -7.63 14.27
CA ASP A 133 2.37 -7.56 13.00
C ASP A 133 3.32 -7.36 11.81
N GLU A 134 4.36 -6.51 11.97
CA GLU A 134 5.38 -6.30 10.94
C GLU A 134 6.18 -7.59 10.65
N GLU A 135 6.53 -8.34 11.69
CA GLU A 135 7.28 -9.60 11.59
C GLU A 135 6.42 -10.72 10.98
N ALA A 136 5.13 -10.81 11.35
CA ALA A 136 4.17 -11.71 10.72
C ALA A 136 3.92 -11.36 9.24
N LEU A 137 3.82 -10.08 8.89
CA LEU A 137 3.70 -9.61 7.50
C LEU A 137 4.98 -9.88 6.69
N LYS A 138 6.16 -9.80 7.30
CA LYS A 138 7.44 -10.17 6.67
C LYS A 138 7.49 -11.66 6.37
N HIS A 139 7.19 -12.51 7.35
CA HIS A 139 7.14 -13.96 7.15
C HIS A 139 6.10 -14.39 6.09
N ALA A 140 4.93 -13.74 6.07
CA ALA A 140 3.91 -13.98 5.04
C ALA A 140 4.33 -13.53 3.62
N ARG A 141 5.22 -12.54 3.50
CA ARG A 141 5.82 -12.14 2.21
C ARG A 141 6.90 -13.11 1.78
N GLU A 142 7.74 -13.56 2.71
CA GLU A 142 8.84 -14.49 2.44
C GLU A 142 8.29 -15.85 1.98
N SER A 143 7.22 -16.36 2.60
CA SER A 143 6.57 -17.61 2.16
C SER A 143 5.96 -17.50 0.76
N VAL A 144 5.28 -16.38 0.44
CA VAL A 144 4.75 -16.12 -0.91
C VAL A 144 5.88 -15.93 -1.92
N GLY A 145 6.96 -15.24 -1.55
CA GLY A 145 8.16 -15.06 -2.39
C GLY A 145 8.82 -16.38 -2.75
N ALA A 146 9.06 -17.23 -1.75
CA ALA A 146 9.60 -18.58 -1.94
C ALA A 146 8.71 -19.44 -2.84
N ALA A 147 7.39 -19.43 -2.61
CA ALA A 147 6.42 -20.20 -3.40
C ALA A 147 6.26 -19.72 -4.85
N THR A 148 6.50 -18.43 -5.14
CA THR A 148 6.32 -17.84 -6.47
C THR A 148 7.59 -17.79 -7.31
N HIS A 149 8.75 -17.57 -6.69
CA HIS A 149 10.03 -17.38 -7.40
C HIS A 149 10.96 -18.59 -7.35
N ASN A 150 10.56 -19.66 -6.66
CA ASN A 150 11.24 -20.96 -6.59
C ASN A 150 12.77 -20.86 -6.35
N ARG A 151 13.16 -19.89 -5.53
CA ARG A 151 14.55 -19.60 -5.18
C ARG A 151 14.87 -20.34 -3.89
N SER A 152 15.45 -21.52 -4.02
CA SER A 152 15.88 -22.35 -2.89
C SER A 152 16.86 -21.58 -2.00
N GLU A 153 16.44 -21.27 -0.78
CA GLU A 153 17.30 -20.75 0.29
C GLU A 153 18.48 -21.70 0.55
N PRO A 154 19.71 -21.21 0.74
CA PRO A 154 20.80 -22.03 1.24
C PRO A 154 20.50 -22.41 2.69
N SER A 155 20.14 -23.68 2.93
CA SER A 155 19.89 -24.25 4.25
C SER A 155 21.01 -23.89 5.24
N TYR A 156 20.77 -22.87 6.07
CA TYR A 156 21.62 -22.56 7.22
C TYR A 156 21.31 -23.59 8.31
N SER A 157 22.03 -24.70 8.28
CA SER A 157 21.88 -25.78 9.25
C SER A 157 22.22 -25.26 10.66
N SER A 158 21.18 -25.03 11.46
CA SER A 158 21.31 -24.62 12.86
C SER A 158 22.21 -25.60 13.62
N SER A 159 23.22 -25.06 14.32
CA SER A 159 24.21 -25.86 15.04
C SER A 159 23.64 -26.46 16.33
N GLY A 160 23.07 -27.67 16.23
CA GLY A 160 22.60 -28.46 17.36
C GLY A 160 23.60 -29.55 17.78
N SER A 161 24.32 -29.31 18.87
CA SER A 161 24.92 -30.28 19.81
C SER A 161 25.23 -31.72 19.34
N LYS A 162 26.53 -32.08 19.31
CA LYS A 162 26.97 -33.48 19.36
C LYS A 162 26.74 -34.09 20.76
N ALA A 163 25.88 -35.10 20.89
CA ALA A 163 26.03 -36.16 21.89
C ALA A 163 25.16 -37.41 21.56
N GLY A 164 25.81 -38.58 21.46
CA GLY A 164 25.23 -39.85 21.90
C GLY A 164 24.32 -40.66 20.96
N SER A 165 24.82 -41.84 20.57
CA SER A 165 24.06 -43.06 20.24
C SER A 165 23.14 -43.04 19.00
N GLY A 166 23.62 -43.65 17.91
CA GLY A 166 22.81 -43.86 16.71
C GLY A 166 21.79 -45.00 16.87
N ARG A 167 20.54 -44.77 16.46
CA ARG A 167 19.56 -45.79 16.07
C ARG A 167 18.62 -45.23 14.99
N MET A 168 18.81 -45.72 13.78
CA MET A 168 17.81 -45.89 12.71
C MET A 168 17.24 -44.63 12.07
N GLN A 169 17.80 -44.28 10.91
CA GLN A 169 17.27 -43.29 9.98
C GLN A 169 16.03 -43.85 9.27
N GLY A 170 14.84 -43.36 9.65
CA GLY A 170 13.57 -43.65 8.99
C GLY A 170 12.50 -42.70 9.52
N PRO A 171 11.38 -42.49 8.81
CA PRO A 171 10.27 -41.68 9.32
C PRO A 171 9.77 -42.29 10.62
N THR A 172 10.00 -41.60 11.74
CA THR A 172 9.45 -41.99 13.04
C THR A 172 7.93 -41.94 12.93
N LEU A 173 7.25 -43.01 13.36
CA LEU A 173 5.80 -43.00 13.44
C LEU A 173 5.35 -41.79 14.29
N PRO A 174 4.35 -41.00 13.86
CA PRO A 174 3.87 -39.86 14.63
C PRO A 174 3.49 -40.30 16.04
N SER A 175 3.80 -39.48 17.03
CA SER A 175 3.42 -39.73 18.41
C SER A 175 1.90 -39.89 18.54
N ALA A 176 1.43 -40.56 19.59
CA ALA A 176 -0.01 -40.66 19.85
C ALA A 176 -0.66 -39.26 19.94
N ALA A 177 0.07 -38.28 20.49
CA ALA A 177 -0.33 -36.88 20.51
C ALA A 177 -0.40 -36.25 19.11
N ASP A 178 0.58 -36.52 18.24
CA ASP A 178 0.60 -36.04 16.85
C ASP A 178 -0.55 -36.64 16.04
N MET A 179 -0.89 -37.91 16.27
CA MET A 179 -2.05 -38.59 15.68
C MET A 179 -3.39 -38.01 16.16
N GLN A 180 -3.48 -37.53 17.40
CA GLN A 180 -4.66 -36.82 17.90
C GLN A 180 -4.76 -35.43 17.27
N LEU A 181 -3.66 -34.66 17.28
CA LEU A 181 -3.58 -33.33 16.66
C LEU A 181 -3.91 -33.38 15.15
N ALA A 182 -3.43 -34.40 14.42
CA ALA A 182 -3.75 -34.61 13.02
C ALA A 182 -5.24 -34.90 12.77
N ARG A 183 -5.93 -35.57 13.71
CA ARG A 183 -7.37 -35.82 13.63
C ARG A 183 -8.19 -34.57 13.96
N GLU A 184 -7.78 -33.81 14.97
CA GLU A 184 -8.43 -32.56 15.39
C GLU A 184 -8.30 -31.50 14.29
N THR A 185 -7.09 -31.27 13.77
CA THR A 185 -6.86 -30.34 12.65
C THR A 185 -7.61 -30.75 11.37
N ALA A 186 -7.69 -32.04 11.05
CA ALA A 186 -8.49 -32.51 9.92
C ALA A 186 -10.00 -32.29 10.13
N ALA A 187 -10.49 -32.40 11.38
CA ALA A 187 -11.89 -32.13 11.71
C ALA A 187 -12.20 -30.61 11.66
N GLU A 188 -11.30 -29.76 12.15
CA GLU A 188 -11.41 -28.30 12.05
C GLU A 188 -11.42 -27.85 10.59
N LEU A 189 -10.48 -28.32 9.76
CA LEU A 189 -10.45 -28.01 8.32
C LEU A 189 -11.75 -28.46 7.63
N ALA A 190 -12.27 -29.65 7.94
CA ALA A 190 -13.54 -30.12 7.40
C ALA A 190 -14.76 -29.29 7.89
N GLU A 191 -14.70 -28.67 9.07
CA GLU A 191 -15.68 -27.66 9.49
C GLU A 191 -15.53 -26.34 8.75
N GLU A 192 -14.30 -25.85 8.59
CA GLU A 192 -14.03 -24.62 7.85
C GLU A 192 -14.46 -24.76 6.39
N GLU A 193 -14.12 -25.84 5.70
CA GLU A 193 -14.59 -26.15 4.34
C GLU A 193 -16.12 -26.15 4.26
N ARG A 194 -16.81 -26.77 5.21
CA ARG A 194 -18.29 -26.74 5.29
C ARG A 194 -18.82 -25.31 5.48
N ARG A 195 -18.15 -24.47 6.27
CA ARG A 195 -18.50 -23.04 6.46
C ARG A 195 -18.21 -22.22 5.20
N TYR A 196 -17.08 -22.43 4.53
CA TYR A 196 -16.71 -21.78 3.27
C TYR A 196 -17.64 -22.17 2.13
N LYS A 197 -18.01 -23.45 2.02
CA LYS A 197 -19.00 -23.94 1.07
C LYS A 197 -20.35 -23.25 1.27
N ARG A 198 -20.90 -23.24 2.50
CA ARG A 198 -22.14 -22.49 2.81
C ARG A 198 -22.06 -20.99 2.48
N LYS A 199 -20.90 -20.35 2.66
CA LYS A 199 -20.68 -18.94 2.28
C LYS A 199 -20.66 -18.76 0.76
N ARG A 200 -20.01 -19.67 0.03
CA ARG A 200 -19.97 -19.70 -1.43
C ARG A 200 -21.37 -19.94 -2.01
N ASP A 201 -22.05 -21.00 -1.58
CA ASP A 201 -23.40 -21.33 -2.04
C ASP A 201 -24.37 -20.14 -1.82
N ARG A 202 -24.26 -19.43 -0.68
CA ARG A 202 -25.03 -18.20 -0.41
C ARG A 202 -24.65 -17.04 -1.34
N LYS A 203 -23.38 -16.90 -1.73
CA LYS A 203 -22.93 -15.88 -2.68
C LYS A 203 -23.43 -16.22 -4.09
N ASP A 204 -23.22 -17.45 -4.53
CA ASP A 204 -23.64 -17.94 -5.83
C ASP A 204 -25.17 -17.82 -5.98
N GLU A 205 -25.95 -18.09 -4.92
CA GLU A 205 -27.40 -17.85 -4.89
C GLU A 205 -27.76 -16.36 -4.92
N LYS A 206 -27.07 -15.50 -4.15
CA LYS A 206 -27.25 -14.04 -4.21
C LYS A 206 -26.96 -13.49 -5.61
N ASP A 207 -25.98 -14.05 -6.29
CA ASP A 207 -25.54 -13.61 -7.61
C ASP A 207 -26.53 -14.11 -8.69
N ARG A 208 -27.05 -15.34 -8.61
CA ARG A 208 -28.21 -15.80 -9.42
C ARG A 208 -29.44 -14.92 -9.25
N ILE A 209 -29.76 -14.54 -8.00
CA ILE A 209 -30.88 -13.63 -7.72
C ILE A 209 -30.61 -12.25 -8.35
N GLU A 210 -29.36 -11.79 -8.38
CA GLU A 210 -28.98 -10.52 -9.03
C GLU A 210 -29.06 -10.61 -10.56
N ASP A 211 -28.71 -11.74 -11.16
CA ASP A 211 -28.86 -12.02 -12.60
C ASP A 211 -30.35 -12.10 -13.02
N ILE A 212 -31.23 -12.65 -12.16
CA ILE A 212 -32.68 -12.80 -12.43
C ILE A 212 -33.44 -11.49 -12.18
N VAL A 213 -33.09 -10.74 -11.12
CA VAL A 213 -33.76 -9.48 -10.76
C VAL A 213 -33.20 -8.29 -11.56
N GLY A 214 -32.00 -8.44 -12.12
CA GLY A 214 -31.28 -7.38 -12.83
C GLY A 214 -30.59 -6.39 -11.89
N PRO A 215 -29.82 -5.43 -12.46
CA PRO A 215 -29.12 -4.41 -11.68
C PRO A 215 -30.11 -3.58 -10.88
N LYS A 216 -30.07 -3.70 -9.54
CA LYS A 216 -30.92 -2.95 -8.62
C LYS A 216 -30.84 -1.46 -8.91
N GLU A 217 -31.98 -0.78 -8.95
CA GLU A 217 -32.07 0.65 -9.26
C GLU A 217 -31.37 1.50 -8.19
N VAL A 218 -30.08 1.80 -8.39
CA VAL A 218 -29.24 2.53 -7.43
C VAL A 218 -29.55 4.03 -7.47
N GLY A 219 -30.73 4.41 -6.97
CA GLY A 219 -31.22 5.79 -6.99
C GLY A 219 -32.02 6.19 -5.75
N ARG A 220 -32.69 7.35 -5.84
CA ARG A 220 -33.63 7.83 -4.81
C ARG A 220 -34.77 6.83 -4.58
N GLU A 221 -35.17 6.14 -5.63
CA GLU A 221 -36.23 5.13 -5.62
C GLU A 221 -35.76 3.85 -4.91
N GLY A 222 -34.58 3.30 -5.22
CA GLY A 222 -33.96 2.21 -4.44
C GLY A 222 -33.74 2.54 -2.95
N MET A 223 -33.49 3.81 -2.57
CA MET A 223 -33.47 4.21 -1.16
C MET A 223 -34.87 4.26 -0.52
N LEU A 224 -35.90 4.68 -1.26
CA LEU A 224 -37.28 4.67 -0.80
C LEU A 224 -37.84 3.25 -0.71
N GLU A 225 -37.48 2.39 -1.65
CA GLU A 225 -37.77 0.95 -1.67
C GLU A 225 -37.06 0.27 -0.49
N LYS A 226 -35.77 0.48 -0.27
CA LYS A 226 -35.08 -0.02 0.94
C LYS A 226 -35.73 0.47 2.24
N LYS A 227 -36.26 1.69 2.27
CA LYS A 227 -37.05 2.22 3.41
C LYS A 227 -38.48 1.67 3.45
N ARG A 228 -39.03 1.14 2.35
CA ARG A 228 -40.31 0.44 2.26
C ARG A 228 -40.14 -1.00 2.73
N ALA A 229 -39.25 -1.76 2.11
CA ALA A 229 -38.86 -3.12 2.48
C ALA A 229 -38.42 -3.22 3.95
N ARG A 230 -37.70 -2.23 4.51
CA ARG A 230 -37.43 -2.19 5.95
C ARG A 230 -38.71 -2.02 6.78
N ARG A 231 -39.58 -1.06 6.44
CA ARG A 231 -40.85 -0.86 7.16
C ARG A 231 -41.81 -2.04 7.01
N GLU A 232 -41.74 -2.72 5.87
CA GLU A 232 -42.51 -3.93 5.56
C GLU A 232 -41.96 -5.14 6.29
N ASN A 233 -40.64 -5.27 6.44
CA ASN A 233 -40.03 -6.29 7.31
C ASN A 233 -40.31 -6.00 8.79
N ASP A 234 -40.19 -4.74 9.25
CA ASP A 234 -40.55 -4.30 10.60
C ASP A 234 -42.08 -4.49 10.87
N ARG A 235 -42.92 -4.39 9.83
CA ARG A 235 -44.37 -4.66 9.89
C ARG A 235 -44.67 -6.15 9.87
N ALA A 236 -44.06 -6.93 8.98
CA ALA A 236 -44.22 -8.37 8.89
C ALA A 236 -43.69 -9.07 10.16
N PHE A 237 -42.63 -8.56 10.78
CA PHE A 237 -42.16 -9.03 12.08
C PHE A 237 -43.13 -8.69 13.23
N ARG A 238 -43.98 -7.68 13.07
CA ARG A 238 -45.01 -7.28 14.04
C ARG A 238 -46.36 -7.98 13.81
N GLU A 239 -46.75 -8.20 12.56
CA GLU A 239 -47.96 -8.93 12.16
C GLU A 239 -47.76 -10.44 12.28
N LYS A 240 -46.56 -10.96 11.99
CA LYS A 240 -46.11 -12.31 12.40
C LYS A 240 -45.72 -12.32 13.88
N GLY A 241 -46.58 -11.76 14.73
CA GLY A 241 -46.43 -11.79 16.17
C GLY A 241 -46.70 -13.19 16.71
N ASP A 242 -45.78 -13.73 17.50
CA ASP A 242 -45.82 -15.00 18.24
C ASP A 242 -46.00 -16.30 17.45
N GLU A 243 -46.69 -16.30 16.31
CA GLU A 243 -47.06 -17.50 15.52
C GLU A 243 -45.89 -18.14 14.74
N GLY A 244 -44.68 -17.60 14.89
CA GLY A 244 -43.45 -18.13 14.27
C GLY A 244 -42.26 -18.22 15.23
N LEU A 245 -42.50 -18.06 16.52
CA LEU A 245 -41.52 -18.36 17.57
C LEU A 245 -41.75 -19.79 18.04
N GLU A 246 -41.41 -20.75 17.17
CA GLU A 246 -41.00 -22.10 17.60
C GLU A 246 -39.64 -21.99 18.30
N ALA A 247 -39.62 -21.25 19.41
CA ALA A 247 -38.62 -21.44 20.44
C ALA A 247 -38.87 -22.85 20.97
N ASP A 248 -37.93 -23.75 20.70
CA ASP A 248 -37.91 -25.13 21.20
C ASP A 248 -38.50 -25.21 22.61
N GLU A 249 -39.38 -26.19 22.87
CA GLU A 249 -40.09 -26.30 24.15
C GLU A 249 -39.11 -26.33 25.34
N THR A 250 -37.88 -26.81 25.12
CA THR A 250 -36.77 -26.74 26.09
C THR A 250 -36.34 -25.31 26.41
N THR A 251 -36.35 -24.39 25.44
CA THR A 251 -36.06 -22.96 25.64
C THR A 251 -37.26 -22.22 26.21
N LEU A 252 -38.48 -22.56 25.78
CA LEU A 252 -39.72 -21.93 26.24
C LEU A 252 -40.02 -22.26 27.72
N MET A 253 -39.79 -23.52 28.13
CA MET A 253 -40.03 -24.00 29.50
C MET A 253 -38.83 -23.81 30.45
N GLY A 254 -37.78 -23.09 30.04
CA GLY A 254 -36.63 -22.79 30.89
C GLY A 254 -35.77 -24.02 31.20
N GLY A 255 -35.30 -24.71 30.16
CA GLY A 255 -34.60 -25.98 30.23
C GLY A 255 -33.32 -25.96 31.06
N GLY A 256 -33.31 -26.75 32.13
CA GLY A 256 -32.13 -27.26 32.84
C GLY A 256 -31.35 -26.26 33.70
N ASP A 257 -31.18 -25.02 33.25
CA ASP A 257 -30.34 -24.02 33.91
C ASP A 257 -31.09 -23.37 35.08
N SER A 258 -30.47 -23.42 36.27
CA SER A 258 -31.05 -22.85 37.48
C SER A 258 -31.39 -21.36 37.29
N PHE A 259 -32.48 -20.90 37.91
CA PHE A 259 -32.98 -19.51 37.82
C PHE A 259 -31.89 -18.45 38.03
N GLN A 260 -30.90 -18.75 38.90
CA GLN A 260 -29.73 -17.92 39.16
C GLN A 260 -28.79 -17.79 37.96
N ALA A 261 -28.56 -18.85 37.17
CA ALA A 261 -27.78 -18.82 35.94
C ALA A 261 -28.47 -17.96 34.87
N HIS A 262 -29.80 -18.02 34.76
CA HIS A 262 -30.57 -17.17 33.85
C HIS A 262 -30.48 -15.68 34.23
N ILE A 263 -30.58 -15.35 35.53
CA ILE A 263 -30.33 -13.98 36.03
C ILE A 263 -28.90 -13.53 35.70
N ALA A 264 -27.89 -14.36 35.99
CA ALA A 264 -26.50 -14.04 35.69
C ALA A 264 -26.26 -13.78 34.21
N ARG A 265 -26.90 -14.55 33.31
CA ARG A 265 -26.84 -14.35 31.84
C ARG A 265 -27.52 -13.05 31.41
N ARG A 266 -28.70 -12.73 31.98
CA ARG A 266 -29.43 -11.47 31.74
C ARG A 266 -28.61 -10.26 32.18
N ASP A 267 -28.00 -10.31 33.36
CA ASP A 267 -27.21 -9.19 33.88
C ASP A 267 -25.82 -9.09 33.22
N ALA A 268 -25.21 -10.20 32.81
CA ALA A 268 -24.02 -10.18 31.95
C ALA A 268 -24.33 -9.57 30.57
N ALA A 269 -25.49 -9.86 29.97
CA ALA A 269 -25.93 -9.25 28.72
C ALA A 269 -26.16 -7.73 28.87
N LYS A 270 -26.81 -7.29 29.96
CA LYS A 270 -26.95 -5.86 30.28
C LYS A 270 -25.59 -5.19 30.44
N LYS A 271 -24.69 -5.74 31.27
CA LYS A 271 -23.33 -5.20 31.49
C LYS A 271 -22.53 -5.08 30.19
N ARG A 272 -22.63 -6.07 29.29
CA ARG A 272 -22.00 -5.99 27.94
C ARG A 272 -22.59 -4.87 27.09
N HIS A 273 -23.91 -4.67 27.13
CA HIS A 273 -24.56 -3.57 26.40
C HIS A 273 -24.18 -2.20 27.00
N GLU A 274 -24.14 -2.09 28.33
CA GLU A 274 -23.76 -0.88 29.05
C GLU A 274 -22.31 -0.49 28.74
N HIS A 275 -21.36 -1.41 28.91
CA HIS A 275 -19.96 -1.22 28.52
C HIS A 275 -19.83 -0.78 27.05
N THR A 276 -20.51 -1.46 26.12
CA THR A 276 -20.50 -1.08 24.69
C THR A 276 -21.07 0.32 24.43
N ARG A 277 -21.99 0.80 25.28
CA ARG A 277 -22.57 2.16 25.20
C ARG A 277 -21.63 3.19 25.83
N GLU A 278 -20.96 2.84 26.92
CA GLU A 278 -19.95 3.66 27.59
C GLU A 278 -18.71 3.84 26.73
N ASP A 279 -18.19 2.78 26.10
CA ASP A 279 -17.08 2.85 25.12
C ASP A 279 -17.40 3.83 23.98
N LYS A 280 -18.63 3.77 23.45
CA LYS A 280 -19.12 4.68 22.41
C LYS A 280 -19.27 6.12 22.91
N ALA A 281 -19.68 6.31 24.17
CA ALA A 281 -19.76 7.64 24.76
C ALA A 281 -18.35 8.22 25.03
N ASN A 282 -17.41 7.40 25.51
CA ASN A 282 -16.04 7.79 25.82
C ASN A 282 -15.25 8.12 24.55
N THR A 283 -15.29 7.26 23.53
CA THR A 283 -14.67 7.56 22.21
C THR A 283 -15.26 8.81 21.53
N MET A 284 -16.55 9.12 21.76
CA MET A 284 -17.15 10.39 21.29
C MET A 284 -16.70 11.60 22.12
N ARG A 285 -16.53 11.46 23.45
CA ARG A 285 -15.97 12.50 24.33
C ARG A 285 -14.51 12.80 24.01
N GLU A 286 -13.68 11.78 23.82
CA GLU A 286 -12.29 11.90 23.40
C GLU A 286 -12.18 12.66 22.07
N ARG A 287 -13.00 12.31 21.07
CA ARG A 287 -13.06 13.04 19.79
C ARG A 287 -13.47 14.50 19.98
N ALA A 288 -14.45 14.79 20.84
CA ALA A 288 -14.88 16.16 21.12
C ALA A 288 -13.78 16.97 21.84
N ASN A 289 -13.06 16.36 22.78
CA ASN A 289 -11.94 17.01 23.47
C ASN A 289 -10.76 17.26 22.53
N ALA A 290 -10.39 16.27 21.71
CA ALA A 290 -9.33 16.41 20.70
C ALA A 290 -9.65 17.43 19.58
N LEU A 291 -10.93 17.79 19.39
CA LEU A 291 -11.32 18.93 18.55
C LEU A 291 -11.18 20.26 19.31
N LYS A 292 -11.68 20.34 20.55
CA LYS A 292 -11.53 21.52 21.42
C LYS A 292 -10.06 21.90 21.68
N GLU A 293 -9.17 20.93 21.83
CA GLU A 293 -7.72 21.14 21.98
C GLU A 293 -7.08 21.72 20.71
N LYS A 294 -7.56 21.31 19.53
CA LYS A 294 -7.11 21.89 18.26
C LYS A 294 -7.65 23.30 18.08
N GLU A 295 -8.91 23.54 18.43
CA GLU A 295 -9.53 24.87 18.41
C GLU A 295 -8.87 25.83 19.41
N SER A 296 -8.52 25.37 20.62
CA SER A 296 -7.81 26.20 21.59
C SER A 296 -6.37 26.48 21.16
N ALA A 297 -5.67 25.51 20.57
CA ALA A 297 -4.34 25.72 20.00
C ALA A 297 -4.36 26.71 18.82
N THR A 298 -5.34 26.62 17.91
CA THR A 298 -5.48 27.61 16.82
C THR A 298 -5.88 28.98 17.34
N MET A 299 -6.80 29.08 18.30
CA MET A 299 -7.14 30.35 18.96
C MET A 299 -5.93 30.97 19.67
N ALA A 300 -5.11 30.17 20.37
CA ALA A 300 -3.88 30.65 20.99
C ALA A 300 -2.86 31.19 19.96
N MET A 301 -2.69 30.48 18.83
CA MET A 301 -1.86 30.96 17.71
C MET A 301 -2.40 32.27 17.12
N PHE A 302 -3.72 32.40 16.92
CA PHE A 302 -4.34 33.64 16.45
C PHE A 302 -4.21 34.78 17.47
N GLN A 303 -4.35 34.51 18.77
CA GLN A 303 -4.13 35.50 19.82
C GLN A 303 -2.66 35.97 19.88
N GLN A 304 -1.69 35.08 19.68
CA GLN A 304 -0.27 35.44 19.58
C GLN A 304 0.01 36.33 18.36
N LEU A 305 -0.51 35.97 17.19
CA LEU A 305 -0.40 36.79 15.97
C LEU A 305 -1.10 38.16 16.11
N ALA A 306 -2.28 38.20 16.72
CA ALA A 306 -2.98 39.45 16.98
C ALA A 306 -2.19 40.35 17.94
N LYS A 307 -1.64 39.77 19.03
CA LYS A 307 -0.81 40.50 19.99
C LYS A 307 0.49 41.02 19.38
N GLN A 308 1.10 40.30 18.45
CA GLN A 308 2.30 40.78 17.72
C GLN A 308 2.01 41.89 16.70
N ARG A 309 0.75 42.05 16.26
CA ARG A 309 0.37 42.93 15.15
C ARG A 309 -0.46 44.15 15.57
N PHE A 310 -0.99 44.15 16.79
CA PHE A 310 -1.86 45.20 17.34
C PHE A 310 -1.56 45.54 18.82
N GLY A 311 -0.46 45.04 19.39
CA GLY A 311 -0.04 45.29 20.77
C GLY A 311 1.44 45.62 20.88
#